data_AF-A0A1A8EFV0-F1
#
_entry.id   AF-A0A1A8EFV0-F1
#
_cell.length_a   1.000
_cell.length_b   1.000
_cell.length_c   1.000
_cell.angle_alpha   90.00
_cell.angle_beta   90.00
_cell.angle_gamma   90.00
#
_symmetry.space_group_name_H-M   'P 1'
#
loop_
_entity.id
_entity.type
_entity.pdbx_description
1 polymer ?
#
loop_
_entity_poly.entity_id
_entity_poly.type
_entity_poly.pdbx_seq_one_letter_code
_entity_poly.pdbx_strand_id
1 'polypeptide(L)'
;DFLVTGRQKNEPPLDKGLIPWLGHALEFRNDAAKFLARMKEKHGDIFTVCVAGHYVTVVLDPNSFDNVLNETTSFDFSRIRAQMVNRVFSLQLPSSNSAPERKWMENHFQGLNLQKLNSSMNIHLHNLILNKPESCCSSEWKVDGLFGLCYSLLFRAGYLTLFERDENVAAVYKEFRKFDDLLYKLARKSLNRGETEIVKLS
;
A
#
# COMPACT_ATOMS: atom_id res chain seq x y z
N ASP A 1 16.26 21.19 -15.18
CA ASP A 1 17.61 20.83 -15.68
C ASP A 1 17.79 19.31 -15.73
N PHE A 2 17.82 18.75 -16.94
CA PHE A 2 17.69 17.31 -17.22
C PHE A 2 19.02 16.59 -17.49
N LEU A 3 20.16 17.10 -17.00
CA LEU A 3 21.48 16.57 -17.35
C LEU A 3 22.39 16.36 -16.12
N VAL A 4 22.05 15.41 -15.25
CA VAL A 4 23.07 14.75 -14.42
C VAL A 4 23.72 13.67 -15.29
N THR A 5 24.82 14.04 -15.96
CA THR A 5 25.48 13.18 -16.96
C THR A 5 26.48 12.20 -16.33
N GLY A 6 26.91 12.38 -15.08
CA GLY A 6 27.84 11.48 -14.39
C GLY A 6 27.70 11.46 -12.87
N ARG A 7 28.16 10.37 -12.25
CA ARG A 7 28.25 10.18 -10.80
C ARG A 7 29.30 11.14 -10.21
N GLN A 8 28.96 11.86 -9.14
CA GLN A 8 29.89 12.73 -8.42
C GLN A 8 30.70 11.96 -7.38
N LYS A 9 31.73 12.62 -6.83
CA LYS A 9 32.54 12.05 -5.73
C LYS A 9 31.63 11.77 -4.53
N ASN A 10 31.75 10.57 -3.95
CA ASN A 10 30.97 10.07 -2.82
C ASN A 10 29.48 9.80 -3.09
N GLU A 11 28.98 9.99 -4.31
CA GLU A 11 27.64 9.48 -4.66
C GLU A 11 27.66 7.95 -4.74
N PRO A 12 26.51 7.28 -4.50
CA PRO A 12 26.37 5.84 -4.71
C PRO A 12 26.70 5.43 -6.17
N PRO A 13 27.00 4.14 -6.42
CA PRO A 13 27.11 3.61 -7.78
C PRO A 13 25.88 3.96 -8.62
N LEU A 14 26.09 4.52 -9.81
CA LEU A 14 25.01 4.94 -10.71
C LEU A 14 24.86 3.95 -11.88
N ASP A 15 23.69 3.34 -12.00
CA ASP A 15 23.33 2.44 -13.10
C ASP A 15 22.14 2.99 -13.90
N LYS A 16 22.43 3.53 -15.09
CA LYS A 16 21.42 4.17 -15.94
C LYS A 16 20.57 3.17 -16.74
N GLY A 17 20.95 1.90 -16.78
CA GLY A 17 20.37 0.92 -17.69
C GLY A 17 20.73 1.17 -19.16
N LEU A 18 20.25 0.28 -20.03
CA LEU A 18 20.60 0.28 -21.46
C LEU A 18 19.73 1.24 -22.29
N ILE A 19 18.50 1.52 -21.86
CA ILE A 19 17.55 2.32 -22.63
C ILE A 19 17.65 3.78 -22.16
N PRO A 20 18.06 4.73 -23.02
CA PRO A 20 18.15 6.14 -22.65
C PRO A 20 16.83 6.66 -22.08
N TRP A 21 16.92 7.48 -21.03
CA TRP A 21 15.79 8.04 -20.25
C TRP A 21 14.93 7.00 -19.53
N LEU A 22 14.49 5.92 -20.19
CA LEU A 22 13.65 4.88 -19.58
C LEU A 22 14.39 4.10 -18.48
N GLY A 23 15.67 3.84 -18.69
CA GLY A 23 16.52 3.08 -17.79
C GLY A 23 15.95 1.69 -17.50
N HIS A 24 15.80 1.37 -16.21
CA HIS A 24 15.36 0.07 -15.70
C HIS A 24 13.84 -0.03 -15.49
N ALA A 25 13.04 0.91 -16.01
CA ALA A 25 11.62 1.01 -15.69
C ALA A 25 10.79 -0.24 -15.99
N LEU A 26 11.06 -0.92 -17.12
CA LEU A 26 10.30 -2.12 -17.49
C LEU A 26 10.59 -3.28 -16.54
N GLU A 27 11.86 -3.46 -16.17
CA GLU A 27 12.25 -4.54 -15.28
C GLU A 27 11.75 -4.29 -13.86
N PHE A 28 11.94 -3.07 -13.35
CA PHE A 28 11.41 -2.65 -12.06
C PHE A 28 9.89 -2.80 -11.97
N ARG A 29 9.17 -2.51 -13.06
CA ARG A 29 7.71 -2.67 -13.12
C ARG A 29 7.27 -4.13 -13.08
N ASN A 30 7.97 -5.00 -13.80
CA ASN A 30 7.59 -6.40 -13.98
C ASN A 30 7.89 -7.23 -12.71
N ASP A 31 9.08 -7.06 -12.13
CA ASP A 31 9.48 -7.76 -10.91
C ASP A 31 10.52 -6.91 -10.13
N ALA A 32 10.00 -6.04 -9.27
CA ALA A 32 10.84 -5.15 -8.46
C ALA A 32 11.76 -5.93 -7.51
N ALA A 33 11.32 -7.06 -6.96
CA ALA A 33 12.10 -7.83 -6.00
C ALA A 33 13.32 -8.47 -6.68
N LYS A 34 13.11 -9.16 -7.81
CA LYS A 34 14.19 -9.75 -8.60
C LYS A 34 15.15 -8.69 -9.13
N PHE A 35 14.61 -7.56 -9.59
CA PHE A 35 15.40 -6.42 -10.03
C PHE A 35 16.34 -5.90 -8.92
N LEU A 36 15.78 -5.65 -7.73
CA LEU A 36 16.53 -5.13 -6.58
C LEU A 36 17.56 -6.12 -6.07
N ALA A 37 17.23 -7.42 -6.03
CA ALA A 37 18.17 -8.48 -5.64
C ALA A 37 19.40 -8.51 -6.54
N ARG A 38 19.19 -8.47 -7.87
CA ARG A 38 20.29 -8.41 -8.83
C ARG A 38 21.10 -7.11 -8.72
N MET A 39 20.45 -5.97 -8.49
CA MET A 39 21.16 -4.69 -8.30
C MET A 39 21.99 -4.67 -7.02
N LYS A 40 21.49 -5.30 -5.95
CA LYS A 40 22.24 -5.53 -4.72
C LYS A 40 23.47 -6.40 -4.95
N GLU A 41 23.32 -7.50 -5.68
CA GLU A 41 24.45 -8.38 -6.03
C GLU A 41 25.51 -7.62 -6.85
N LYS A 42 25.07 -6.72 -7.74
CA LYS A 42 25.96 -5.95 -8.62
C LYS A 42 26.65 -4.77 -7.94
N HIS A 43 25.95 -4.02 -7.10
CA HIS A 43 26.39 -2.71 -6.59
C HIS A 43 26.48 -2.61 -5.07
N GLY A 44 26.07 -3.65 -4.34
CA GLY A 44 26.03 -3.68 -2.87
C GLY A 44 24.74 -3.09 -2.30
N ASP A 45 24.81 -2.70 -1.03
CA ASP A 45 23.64 -2.28 -0.25
C ASP A 45 23.16 -0.84 -0.53
N ILE A 46 23.87 -0.08 -1.35
CA ILE A 46 23.44 1.26 -1.77
C ILE A 46 23.81 1.51 -3.23
N PHE A 47 22.84 1.95 -4.01
CA PHE A 47 23.02 2.24 -5.43
C PHE A 47 21.93 3.17 -5.97
N THR A 48 22.22 3.85 -7.07
CA THR A 48 21.29 4.74 -7.77
C THR A 48 20.95 4.17 -9.14
N VAL A 49 19.65 4.04 -9.44
CA VAL A 49 19.16 3.56 -10.74
C VAL A 49 18.32 4.61 -11.45
N CYS A 50 18.38 4.63 -12.79
CA CYS A 50 17.43 5.39 -13.59
C CYS A 50 16.15 4.56 -13.83
N VAL A 51 14.99 5.11 -13.47
CA VAL A 51 13.66 4.50 -13.66
C VAL A 51 12.73 5.57 -14.24
N ALA A 52 12.42 5.47 -15.53
CA ALA A 52 11.51 6.37 -16.25
C ALA A 52 11.87 7.86 -16.06
N GLY A 53 13.14 8.19 -16.31
CA GLY A 53 13.69 9.55 -16.20
C GLY A 53 14.01 10.00 -14.77
N HIS A 54 13.70 9.20 -13.76
CA HIS A 54 13.99 9.52 -12.36
C HIS A 54 15.21 8.74 -11.88
N TYR A 55 16.12 9.43 -11.18
CA TYR A 55 17.23 8.79 -10.50
C TYR A 55 16.82 8.45 -9.07
N VAL A 56 16.74 7.15 -8.76
CA VAL A 56 16.28 6.64 -7.47
C VAL A 56 17.45 5.95 -6.78
N THR A 57 17.86 6.48 -5.63
CA THR A 57 18.83 5.83 -4.75
C THR A 57 18.12 4.85 -3.84
N VAL A 58 18.54 3.60 -3.88
CA VAL A 58 18.04 2.50 -3.07
C VAL A 58 19.04 2.25 -1.95
N VAL A 59 18.54 2.10 -0.72
CA VAL A 59 19.30 1.70 0.46
C VAL A 59 18.74 0.37 0.94
N LEU A 60 19.60 -0.63 1.10
CA LEU A 60 19.26 -2.02 1.49
C LEU A 60 20.03 -2.50 2.74
N ASP A 61 20.87 -1.65 3.34
CA ASP A 61 21.51 -1.94 4.63
C ASP A 61 20.52 -1.65 5.77
N PRO A 62 20.10 -2.68 6.54
CA PRO A 62 19.12 -2.50 7.61
C PRO A 62 19.63 -1.59 8.73
N ASN A 63 20.94 -1.50 8.96
CA ASN A 63 21.50 -0.65 10.03
C ASN A 63 21.39 0.85 9.70
N SER A 64 21.20 1.18 8.43
CA SER A 64 21.09 2.56 7.95
C SER A 64 19.65 3.08 7.91
N PHE A 65 18.64 2.21 8.05
CA PHE A 65 17.23 2.58 7.85
C PHE A 65 16.74 3.63 8.83
N ASP A 66 17.02 3.50 10.12
CA ASP A 66 16.57 4.47 11.13
C ASP A 66 17.15 5.86 10.86
N ASN A 67 18.41 5.95 10.45
CA ASN A 67 19.06 7.23 10.13
C ASN A 67 18.39 7.91 8.92
N VAL A 68 18.02 7.14 7.89
CA VAL A 68 17.38 7.66 6.68
C VAL A 68 15.92 8.03 6.93
N LEU A 69 15.17 7.19 7.65
CA LEU A 69 13.73 7.36 7.86
C LEU A 69 13.40 8.44 8.91
N ASN A 70 14.29 8.67 9.89
CA ASN A 70 14.10 9.70 10.92
C ASN A 70 14.58 11.09 10.49
N GLU A 71 15.28 11.20 9.35
CA GLU A 71 15.78 12.47 8.83
C GLU A 71 14.65 13.27 8.17
N THR A 72 14.13 14.28 8.86
CA THR A 72 12.96 15.06 8.44
C THR A 72 13.31 16.36 7.73
N THR A 73 14.57 16.81 7.76
CA THR A 73 14.98 18.07 7.13
C THR A 73 15.31 17.88 5.65
N SER A 74 15.93 16.74 5.33
CA SER A 74 16.41 16.44 3.97
C SER A 74 15.44 15.58 3.15
N PHE A 75 14.58 14.79 3.80
CA PHE A 75 13.59 13.94 3.14
C PHE A 75 12.16 14.42 3.36
N ASP A 76 11.54 14.97 2.32
CA ASP A 76 10.12 15.31 2.30
C ASP A 76 9.28 14.21 1.64
N PHE A 77 8.57 13.44 2.48
CA PHE A 77 7.61 12.42 2.03
C PHE A 77 6.21 12.98 1.77
N SER A 78 5.91 14.22 2.18
CA SER A 78 4.56 14.80 2.09
C SER A 78 4.09 14.91 0.65
N ARG A 79 4.99 15.30 -0.27
CA ARG A 79 4.68 15.43 -1.70
C ARG A 79 4.29 14.10 -2.33
N ILE A 80 5.07 13.05 -2.10
CA ILE A 80 4.77 11.71 -2.66
C ILE A 80 3.48 11.17 -2.04
N ARG A 81 3.27 11.35 -0.73
CA ARG A 81 2.03 10.97 -0.04
C ARG A 81 0.82 11.66 -0.66
N ALA A 82 0.84 12.99 -0.79
CA ALA A 82 -0.26 13.76 -1.37
C ALA A 82 -0.56 13.34 -2.82
N GLN A 83 0.48 13.09 -3.62
CA GLN A 83 0.31 12.58 -4.98
C GLN A 83 -0.34 11.19 -5.00
N MET A 84 0.06 10.28 -4.10
CA MET A 84 -0.52 8.94 -4.02
C MET A 84 -1.98 8.98 -3.55
N VAL A 85 -2.27 9.76 -2.50
CA VAL A 85 -3.64 9.91 -1.97
C VAL A 85 -4.58 10.47 -3.03
N ASN A 86 -4.15 11.51 -3.75
CA ASN A 86 -4.95 12.06 -4.84
C ASN A 86 -5.08 11.08 -6.02
N ARG A 87 -4.03 10.32 -6.37
CA ARG A 87 -4.10 9.37 -7.50
C ARG A 87 -4.98 8.17 -7.21
N VAL A 88 -4.92 7.64 -6.00
CA VAL A 88 -5.59 6.39 -5.63
C VAL A 88 -7.01 6.65 -5.12
N PHE A 89 -7.21 7.70 -4.31
CA PHE A 89 -8.47 7.99 -3.66
C PHE A 89 -9.18 9.24 -4.21
N SER A 90 -8.57 9.97 -5.16
CA SER A 90 -9.10 11.26 -5.64
C SER A 90 -9.31 12.30 -4.53
N LEU A 91 -8.53 12.19 -3.44
CA LEU A 91 -8.61 13.06 -2.28
C LEU A 91 -7.49 14.09 -2.27
N GLN A 92 -7.85 15.36 -2.06
CA GLN A 92 -6.90 16.42 -1.74
C GLN A 92 -7.00 16.77 -0.26
N LEU A 93 -5.98 16.39 0.50
CA LEU A 93 -5.85 16.78 1.88
C LEU A 93 -5.02 18.06 1.96
N PRO A 94 -5.36 19.01 2.84
CA PRO A 94 -4.47 20.14 3.15
C PRO A 94 -3.08 19.60 3.50
N SER A 95 -2.02 20.29 3.10
CA SER A 95 -0.65 19.92 3.49
C SER A 95 -0.50 20.11 5.01
N SER A 96 -0.95 19.12 5.76
CA SER A 96 -0.92 19.11 7.21
C SER A 96 0.35 18.42 7.69
N ASN A 97 0.91 18.93 8.78
CA ASN A 97 1.92 18.21 9.53
C ASN A 97 1.39 16.80 9.85
N SER A 98 2.20 15.76 9.69
CA SER A 98 1.76 14.38 9.97
C SER A 98 1.61 14.10 11.48
N ALA A 99 2.02 15.03 12.34
CA ALA A 99 2.03 14.84 13.79
C ALA A 99 0.63 14.75 14.44
N PRO A 100 -0.35 15.63 14.13
CA PRO A 100 -1.73 15.46 14.59
C PRO A 100 -2.37 14.14 14.15
N GLU A 101 -2.20 13.73 12.89
CA GLU A 101 -2.69 12.45 12.38
C GLU A 101 -2.07 11.28 13.14
N ARG A 102 -0.75 11.30 13.34
CA ARG A 102 -0.03 10.29 14.12
C ARG A 102 -0.53 10.21 15.55
N LYS A 103 -0.67 11.34 16.24
CA LYS A 103 -1.19 11.40 17.61
C LYS A 103 -2.62 10.86 17.69
N TRP A 104 -3.46 11.19 16.70
CA TRP A 104 -4.82 10.64 16.60
C TRP A 104 -4.80 9.12 16.46
N MET A 105 -3.93 8.57 15.60
CA MET A 105 -3.76 7.12 15.43
C MET A 105 -3.27 6.44 16.73
N GLU A 106 -2.23 6.99 17.37
CA GLU A 106 -1.68 6.45 18.62
C GLU A 106 -2.74 6.41 19.73
N ASN A 107 -3.56 7.45 19.84
CA ASN A 107 -4.65 7.50 20.81
C ASN A 107 -5.71 6.41 20.61
N HIS A 108 -6.03 6.05 19.37
CA HIS A 108 -7.11 5.07 19.08
C HIS A 108 -6.60 3.63 19.02
N PHE A 109 -5.39 3.42 18.47
CA PHE A 109 -4.84 2.10 18.19
C PHE A 109 -3.80 1.63 19.20
N GLN A 110 -3.67 2.29 20.35
CA GLN A 110 -2.81 1.84 21.46
C GLN A 110 -3.54 1.89 22.81
N GLY A 111 -2.90 1.30 23.83
CA GLY A 111 -3.37 1.33 25.21
C GLY A 111 -4.79 0.77 25.40
N LEU A 112 -5.59 1.45 26.22
CA LEU A 112 -6.95 1.01 26.57
C LEU A 112 -7.91 1.03 25.37
N ASN A 113 -7.72 1.92 24.40
CA ASN A 113 -8.59 1.98 23.23
C ASN A 113 -8.33 0.80 22.28
N LEU A 114 -7.08 0.38 22.12
CA LEU A 114 -6.76 -0.86 21.41
C LEU A 114 -7.41 -2.09 22.07
N GLN A 115 -7.43 -2.14 23.41
CA GLN A 115 -8.08 -3.25 24.11
C GLN A 115 -9.60 -3.29 23.83
N LYS A 116 -10.27 -2.13 23.79
CA LYS A 116 -11.69 -2.04 23.41
C LYS A 116 -11.92 -2.49 21.97
N LEU A 117 -11.09 -2.03 21.04
CA LEU A 117 -11.13 -2.45 19.63
C LEU A 117 -10.95 -3.96 19.48
N ASN A 118 -9.99 -4.56 20.20
CA ASN A 118 -9.76 -6.00 20.18
C ASN A 118 -10.98 -6.78 20.69
N SER A 119 -11.61 -6.33 21.78
CA SER A 119 -12.83 -6.96 22.30
C SER A 119 -13.98 -6.90 21.29
N SER A 120 -14.19 -5.74 20.66
CA SER A 120 -15.19 -5.57 19.59
C SER A 120 -14.90 -6.46 18.38
N MET A 121 -13.65 -6.46 17.90
CA MET A 121 -13.20 -7.30 16.78
C MET A 121 -13.45 -8.78 17.03
N ASN A 122 -13.16 -9.26 18.24
CA ASN A 122 -13.41 -10.66 18.62
C ASN A 122 -14.91 -11.01 18.56
N ILE A 123 -15.79 -10.13 19.05
CA ILE A 123 -17.24 -10.34 18.98
C ILE A 123 -17.70 -10.41 17.52
N HIS A 124 -17.27 -9.47 16.68
CA HIS A 124 -17.67 -9.45 15.27
C HIS A 124 -17.11 -10.64 14.48
N LEU A 125 -15.87 -11.06 14.72
CA LEU A 125 -15.31 -12.26 14.12
C LEU A 125 -16.11 -13.50 14.52
N HIS A 126 -16.40 -13.66 15.80
CA HIS A 126 -17.16 -14.81 16.32
C HIS A 126 -18.56 -14.87 15.67
N ASN A 127 -19.25 -13.73 15.64
CA ASN A 127 -20.55 -13.62 15.00
C ASN A 127 -20.49 -13.93 13.50
N LEU A 128 -19.48 -13.44 12.76
CA LEU A 128 -19.37 -13.70 11.32
C LEU A 128 -19.01 -15.17 10.99
N ILE A 129 -18.27 -15.84 11.87
CA ILE A 129 -17.88 -17.24 11.70
C ILE A 129 -19.07 -18.17 12.02
N LEU A 130 -19.81 -17.87 13.10
CA LEU A 130 -20.86 -18.74 13.62
C LEU A 130 -22.27 -18.42 13.09
N ASN A 131 -22.62 -17.14 12.95
CA ASN A 131 -23.97 -16.73 12.51
C ASN A 131 -24.02 -16.71 10.99
N LYS A 132 -24.14 -17.89 10.38
CA LYS A 132 -24.56 -18.01 8.97
C LYS A 132 -26.06 -17.77 8.89
N PRO A 133 -26.55 -17.02 7.88
CA PRO A 133 -28.00 -16.86 7.67
C PRO A 133 -28.65 -18.24 7.48
N GLU A 134 -29.75 -18.44 8.21
CA GLU A 134 -30.47 -19.70 8.48
C GLU A 134 -30.96 -20.51 7.26
N SER A 135 -30.59 -20.12 6.03
CA SER A 135 -30.96 -20.85 4.80
C SER A 135 -30.18 -22.13 4.54
N CYS A 136 -29.18 -22.47 5.37
CA CYS A 136 -28.34 -23.65 5.15
C CYS A 136 -28.52 -24.67 6.28
N CYS A 137 -29.65 -25.37 6.27
CA CYS A 137 -29.86 -26.61 7.02
C CYS A 137 -29.03 -27.78 6.43
N SER A 138 -27.75 -27.58 6.18
CA SER A 138 -26.86 -28.69 5.82
C SER A 138 -25.58 -28.61 6.65
N SER A 139 -25.30 -29.67 7.40
CA SER A 139 -24.01 -29.91 8.07
C SER A 139 -22.93 -30.27 7.03
N GLU A 140 -23.04 -29.72 5.82
CA GLU A 140 -22.21 -30.08 4.68
C GLU A 140 -20.97 -29.20 4.59
N TRP A 141 -19.87 -29.81 4.15
CA TRP A 141 -18.62 -29.13 3.89
C TRP A 141 -18.81 -28.09 2.78
N LYS A 142 -18.39 -26.85 3.05
CA LYS A 142 -18.33 -25.79 2.04
C LYS A 142 -16.90 -25.71 1.47
N VAL A 143 -16.78 -25.75 0.16
CA VAL A 143 -15.53 -25.46 -0.55
C VAL A 143 -15.44 -23.96 -0.82
N ASP A 144 -14.32 -23.34 -0.46
CA ASP A 144 -14.06 -21.91 -0.67
C ASP A 144 -12.55 -21.66 -0.83
N GLY A 145 -12.18 -20.50 -1.37
CA GLY A 145 -10.79 -20.08 -1.48
C GLY A 145 -10.29 -19.49 -0.16
N LEU A 146 -9.16 -20.00 0.37
CA LEU A 146 -8.64 -19.57 1.67
C LEU A 146 -8.42 -18.05 1.75
N PHE A 147 -7.84 -17.44 0.71
CA PHE A 147 -7.63 -16.00 0.66
C PHE A 147 -8.94 -15.21 0.69
N GLY A 148 -9.91 -15.59 -0.16
CA GLY A 148 -11.21 -14.92 -0.23
C GLY A 148 -11.97 -15.01 1.10
N LEU A 149 -11.95 -16.19 1.73
CA LEU A 149 -12.54 -16.42 3.04
C LEU A 149 -11.91 -15.53 4.11
N CYS A 150 -10.58 -15.58 4.27
CA CYS A 150 -9.87 -14.79 5.27
C CYS A 150 -10.04 -13.28 5.06
N TYR A 151 -9.93 -12.81 3.82
CA TYR A 151 -10.08 -11.39 3.50
C TYR A 151 -11.50 -10.92 3.79
N SER A 152 -12.52 -11.65 3.33
CA SER A 152 -13.92 -11.32 3.62
C SER A 152 -14.17 -11.24 5.13
N LEU A 153 -13.70 -12.22 5.91
CA LEU A 153 -13.93 -12.25 7.36
C LEU A 153 -13.24 -11.08 8.06
N LEU A 154 -11.94 -10.88 7.82
CA LEU A 154 -11.17 -9.81 8.46
C LEU A 154 -11.65 -8.42 8.04
N PHE A 155 -11.98 -8.22 6.76
CA PHE A 155 -12.51 -6.95 6.28
C PHE A 155 -13.85 -6.62 6.93
N ARG A 156 -14.79 -7.56 6.93
CA ARG A 156 -16.15 -7.32 7.47
C ARG A 156 -16.11 -7.10 8.98
N ALA A 157 -15.33 -7.90 9.71
CA ALA A 157 -15.15 -7.71 11.14
C ALA A 157 -14.49 -6.36 11.45
N GLY A 158 -13.40 -6.03 10.74
CA GLY A 158 -12.71 -4.75 10.92
C GLY A 158 -13.58 -3.54 10.57
N TYR A 159 -14.41 -3.65 9.52
CA TYR A 159 -15.36 -2.60 9.15
C TYR A 159 -16.40 -2.36 10.26
N LEU A 160 -16.99 -3.43 10.78
CA LEU A 160 -17.95 -3.36 11.89
C LEU A 160 -17.31 -2.74 13.14
N THR A 161 -16.09 -3.16 13.47
CA THR A 161 -15.35 -2.65 14.64
C THR A 161 -14.97 -1.18 14.52
N LEU A 162 -14.58 -0.71 13.33
CA LEU A 162 -14.07 0.66 13.16
C LEU A 162 -15.16 1.69 12.84
N PHE A 163 -16.19 1.28 12.11
CA PHE A 163 -17.23 2.21 11.64
C PHE A 163 -18.54 2.07 12.41
N GLU A 164 -18.73 1.00 13.18
CA GLU A 164 -19.96 0.73 13.97
C GLU A 164 -21.25 0.80 13.13
N ARG A 165 -21.14 0.53 11.82
CA ARG A 165 -22.25 0.53 10.85
C ARG A 165 -22.52 -0.88 10.38
N ASP A 166 -23.74 -1.36 10.61
CA ASP A 166 -24.16 -2.71 10.22
C ASP A 166 -24.79 -2.77 8.81
N GLU A 167 -24.94 -1.63 8.14
CA GLU A 167 -25.61 -1.56 6.84
C GLU A 167 -24.75 -2.21 5.73
N ASN A 168 -25.18 -3.41 5.32
CA ASN A 168 -24.75 -4.13 4.11
C ASN A 168 -23.22 -4.30 3.94
N VAL A 169 -22.52 -4.67 5.02
CA VAL A 169 -21.05 -4.89 5.04
C VAL A 169 -20.57 -5.87 3.95
N ALA A 170 -21.41 -6.84 3.57
CA ALA A 170 -21.10 -7.77 2.50
C ALA A 170 -21.06 -7.09 1.11
N ALA A 171 -21.94 -6.11 0.85
CA ALA A 171 -21.87 -5.31 -0.37
C ALA A 171 -20.67 -4.37 -0.34
N VAL A 172 -20.39 -3.73 0.81
CA VAL A 172 -19.20 -2.88 0.99
C VAL A 172 -17.92 -3.67 0.68
N TYR A 173 -17.79 -4.89 1.20
CA TYR A 173 -16.66 -5.77 0.88
C TYR A 173 -16.56 -6.06 -0.62
N LYS A 174 -17.68 -6.34 -1.30
CA LYS A 174 -17.67 -6.61 -2.75
C LYS A 174 -17.20 -5.41 -3.56
N GLU A 175 -17.67 -4.20 -3.24
CA GLU A 175 -17.22 -2.98 -3.93
C GLU A 175 -15.76 -2.67 -3.60
N PHE A 176 -15.36 -2.79 -2.33
CA PHE A 176 -13.97 -2.62 -1.92
C PHE A 176 -13.03 -3.58 -2.67
N ARG A 177 -13.41 -4.83 -2.88
CA ARG A 177 -12.60 -5.80 -3.63
C ARG A 177 -12.37 -5.39 -5.09
N LYS A 178 -13.39 -4.82 -5.76
CA LYS A 178 -13.23 -4.29 -7.12
C LYS A 178 -12.20 -3.15 -7.16
N PHE A 179 -12.24 -2.27 -6.17
CA PHE A 179 -11.27 -1.20 -6.01
C PHE A 179 -9.86 -1.73 -5.71
N ASP A 180 -9.71 -2.64 -4.73
CA ASP A 180 -8.44 -3.23 -4.30
C ASP A 180 -7.73 -3.96 -5.45
N ASP A 181 -8.46 -4.71 -6.27
CA ASP A 181 -7.91 -5.41 -7.44
C ASP A 181 -7.32 -4.45 -8.49
N LEU A 182 -7.74 -3.18 -8.48
CA LEU A 182 -7.27 -2.13 -9.38
C LEU A 182 -6.30 -1.13 -8.72
N LEU A 183 -6.05 -1.26 -7.40
CA LEU A 183 -5.26 -0.31 -6.62
C LEU A 183 -3.84 -0.11 -7.18
N TYR A 184 -3.19 -1.19 -7.62
CA TYR A 184 -1.85 -1.09 -8.22
C TYR A 184 -1.85 -0.35 -9.56
N LYS A 185 -2.93 -0.46 -10.36
CA LYS A 185 -3.09 0.25 -11.63
C LYS A 185 -3.39 1.73 -11.39
N LEU A 186 -4.17 2.05 -10.36
CA LEU A 186 -4.42 3.42 -9.91
C LEU A 186 -3.12 4.11 -9.49
N ALA A 187 -2.32 3.46 -8.64
CA ALA A 187 -1.03 3.99 -8.19
C ALA A 187 -0.06 4.26 -9.37
N ARG A 188 -0.14 3.45 -10.44
CA ARG A 188 0.70 3.55 -11.64
C ARG A 188 0.09 4.35 -12.79
N LYS A 189 -1.13 4.88 -12.66
CA LYS A 189 -1.90 5.53 -13.73
C LYS A 189 -2.01 4.68 -15.00
N SER A 190 -2.28 3.39 -14.85
CA SER A 190 -2.32 2.43 -15.96
C SER A 190 -3.69 1.76 -16.14
N LEU A 191 -4.76 2.39 -15.68
CA LEU A 191 -6.12 1.91 -15.89
C LEU A 191 -6.52 2.05 -17.35
N ASN A 192 -7.24 1.05 -17.87
CA ASN A 192 -7.91 1.18 -19.16
C ASN A 192 -9.29 1.88 -19.01
N ARG A 193 -9.95 2.17 -20.13
CA ARG A 193 -11.22 2.90 -20.15
C ARG A 193 -12.34 2.19 -19.38
N GLY A 194 -12.43 0.86 -19.47
CA GLY A 194 -13.45 0.09 -18.76
C GLY A 194 -13.22 0.05 -17.25
N GLU A 195 -11.96 -0.10 -16.82
CA GLU A 195 -11.56 -0.10 -15.41
C GLU A 195 -11.75 1.27 -14.76
N THR A 196 -11.60 2.35 -15.53
CA THR A 196 -11.83 3.72 -15.04
C THR A 196 -13.30 3.94 -14.66
N GLU A 197 -14.24 3.37 -15.41
CA GLU A 197 -15.66 3.49 -15.09
C GLU A 197 -16.04 2.65 -13.86
N ILE A 198 -15.40 1.50 -13.65
CA ILE A 198 -15.59 0.70 -12.42
C ILE A 198 -15.16 1.50 -11.18
N VAL A 199 -13.99 2.14 -11.21
CA VAL A 199 -13.47 2.92 -10.06
C VAL A 199 -14.31 4.15 -9.76
N LYS A 200 -14.94 4.78 -10.76
CA LYS A 200 -15.84 5.93 -10.52
C LYS A 200 -17.17 5.54 -9.85
N LEU A 201 -17.59 4.29 -10.03
CA LEU A 201 -18.87 3.78 -9.54
C LEU A 201 -18.76 3.12 -8.16
N SER A 202 -17.55 2.69 -7.78
CA SER A 202 -17.20 2.10 -6.48
C SER A 202 -16.75 3.14 -5.48
#